data_AF-A0A7G4RD11-F1
#
_entry.id   AF-A0A7G4RD11-F1
#
_cell.length_a   1.000
_cell.length_b   1.000
_cell.length_c   1.000
_cell.angle_alpha   90.00
_cell.angle_beta   90.00
_cell.angle_gamma   90.00
#
_symmetry.space_group_name_H-M   'P 1'
#
loop_
_entity.id
_entity.type
_entity.pdbx_description
1 polymer ?
#
loop_
_entity_poly.entity_id
_entity_poly.type
_entity_poly.pdbx_seq_one_letter_code
_entity_poly.pdbx_strand_id
1 'polypeptide(L)'
;MTIRYLSFDFDGCLFNKEYCKLPHDDFSKHLGEGVLDTNKDFLDWLKRENAEFSAAYAFIGSTRQDYYTDLINGGTIFNFKGSCCPAMETICNHLAIHFDPLLLADLEGDLESGTSFKRIMDEIRNNSWMDTTNNIHKHASLDIHQIDECKRTILFAQMQKASIDHPGEEIIFDFFDDRLDILYALKNYFTQHPHMIPINVHLRLHAYAGKDVSLQAEIQGLGIPLSSYGACFKQMQENIKDLDSVANVLKELMLEMYPELQQLLTGKKQEVRKPVIQTKPKSEISEGQALYQNIIKSPYFVANAEEATTVLKNNKELPFVIRESRSQLPGMITFTLVSDTSKGIIFSRYALNHQGELFSVDDKGAYKIPFSGDLFGALKADIDRVKKRVDSVSKLEEITFTSTTAPTENKANLTKGLLAAEKGFFADSEKTKPTTAAVHNWNLQP
;
A
#
# COMPACT_ATOMS: atom_id res chain seq x y z
N MET A 1 -8.28 -5.46 -10.51
CA MET A 1 -9.38 -4.56 -10.11
C MET A 1 -8.77 -3.18 -9.88
N THR A 2 -9.60 -2.15 -9.77
CA THR A 2 -9.11 -0.78 -9.51
C THR A 2 -9.66 -0.31 -8.17
N ILE A 3 -8.75 0.04 -7.27
CA ILE A 3 -9.02 0.53 -5.92
C ILE A 3 -8.83 2.04 -5.91
N ARG A 4 -9.69 2.75 -5.18
CA ARG A 4 -9.55 4.19 -4.97
C ARG A 4 -9.08 4.50 -3.56
N TYR A 5 -8.11 5.39 -3.43
CA TYR A 5 -7.77 6.04 -2.17
C TYR A 5 -8.05 7.54 -2.26
N LEU A 6 -8.68 8.09 -1.23
CA LEU A 6 -9.01 9.50 -1.09
C LEU A 6 -8.24 10.07 0.11
N SER A 7 -7.31 10.98 -0.12
CA SER A 7 -6.55 11.65 0.94
C SER A 7 -6.95 13.12 1.01
N PHE A 8 -7.53 13.54 2.14
CA PHE A 8 -8.13 14.87 2.29
C PHE A 8 -7.33 15.77 3.22
N ASP A 9 -6.95 16.95 2.74
CA ASP A 9 -6.66 18.05 3.65
C ASP A 9 -7.94 18.58 4.32
N PHE A 10 -7.77 19.24 5.46
CA PHE A 10 -8.87 19.80 6.24
C PHE A 10 -8.83 21.33 6.25
N ASP A 11 -7.76 21.95 6.73
CA ASP A 11 -7.72 23.40 6.92
C ASP A 11 -7.76 24.16 5.59
N GLY A 12 -8.88 24.83 5.28
CA GLY A 12 -9.08 25.52 4.00
C GLY A 12 -9.72 24.64 2.92
N CYS A 13 -9.53 23.33 3.02
CA CYS A 13 -10.11 22.29 2.15
C CYS A 13 -11.47 21.80 2.68
N LEU A 14 -11.57 20.69 3.42
CA LEU A 14 -12.86 20.22 3.97
C LEU A 14 -13.42 21.13 5.07
N PHE A 15 -12.54 21.71 5.90
CA PHE A 15 -12.86 22.82 6.80
C PHE A 15 -12.70 24.15 6.07
N ASN A 16 -13.38 24.28 4.93
CA ASN A 16 -13.40 25.48 4.11
C ASN A 16 -14.02 26.69 4.85
N LYS A 17 -14.09 27.82 4.15
CA LYS A 17 -14.63 29.08 4.68
C LYS A 17 -16.07 28.96 5.19
N GLU A 18 -16.95 28.20 4.52
CA GLU A 18 -18.33 28.04 4.95
C GLU A 18 -18.42 27.13 6.17
N TYR A 19 -17.63 26.05 6.21
CA TYR A 19 -17.49 25.24 7.43
C TYR A 19 -17.05 26.12 8.58
N CYS A 20 -15.98 26.91 8.45
CA CYS A 20 -15.45 27.75 9.53
C CYS A 20 -16.46 28.76 10.08
N LYS A 21 -17.48 29.19 9.31
CA LYS A 21 -18.53 30.11 9.77
C LYS A 21 -19.66 29.45 10.56
N LEU A 22 -19.80 28.12 10.51
CA LEU A 22 -20.84 27.44 11.29
C LEU A 22 -20.64 27.72 12.80
N PRO A 23 -21.73 27.88 13.56
CA PRO A 23 -21.65 28.08 15.01
C PRO A 23 -20.99 26.87 15.68
N HIS A 24 -20.32 27.12 16.81
CA HIS A 24 -19.54 26.11 17.53
C HIS A 24 -19.73 26.19 19.03
N ASP A 25 -20.96 26.48 19.45
CA ASP A 25 -21.33 26.42 20.86
C ASP A 25 -20.84 25.08 21.45
N ASP A 26 -20.12 25.17 22.56
CA ASP A 26 -19.52 24.04 23.29
C ASP A 26 -18.45 23.22 22.53
N PHE A 27 -17.74 23.81 21.56
CA PHE A 27 -16.61 23.16 20.87
C PHE A 27 -16.97 21.82 20.18
N SER A 28 -18.25 21.62 19.85
CA SER A 28 -18.78 20.33 19.41
C SER A 28 -18.94 20.19 17.89
N LYS A 29 -18.74 21.28 17.13
CA LYS A 29 -19.00 21.34 15.69
C LYS A 29 -18.35 20.23 14.85
N HIS A 30 -17.15 19.79 15.22
CA HIS A 30 -16.42 18.72 14.56
C HIS A 30 -17.00 17.31 14.80
N LEU A 31 -17.97 17.17 15.72
CA LEU A 31 -18.69 15.94 16.03
C LEU A 31 -20.02 15.83 15.25
N GLY A 32 -20.43 16.91 14.58
CA GLY A 32 -21.69 16.98 13.84
C GLY A 32 -21.52 16.81 12.33
N GLU A 33 -22.64 16.96 11.62
CA GLU A 33 -22.70 16.83 10.15
C GLU A 33 -22.31 18.10 9.40
N GLY A 34 -21.82 19.14 10.09
CA GLY A 34 -21.48 20.43 9.47
C GLY A 34 -20.46 20.29 8.33
N VAL A 35 -19.54 19.33 8.42
CA VAL A 35 -18.59 19.02 7.33
C VAL A 35 -19.27 18.41 6.11
N LEU A 36 -20.38 17.69 6.29
CA LEU A 36 -21.18 17.16 5.18
C LEU A 36 -21.94 18.28 4.49
N ASP A 37 -22.62 19.13 5.26
CA ASP A 37 -23.44 20.22 4.73
C ASP A 37 -22.63 21.20 3.88
N THR A 38 -21.45 21.59 4.37
CA THR A 38 -20.61 22.60 3.69
C THR A 38 -19.81 22.04 2.51
N ASN A 39 -19.81 20.72 2.33
CA ASN A 39 -19.09 20.04 1.24
C ASN A 39 -20.03 19.12 0.42
N LYS A 40 -21.35 19.30 0.54
CA LYS A 40 -22.35 18.35 0.05
C LYS A 40 -22.17 17.98 -1.41
N ASP A 41 -22.06 18.97 -2.30
CA ASP A 41 -21.97 18.72 -3.74
C ASP A 41 -20.70 17.94 -4.11
N PHE A 42 -19.60 18.20 -3.41
CA PHE A 42 -18.33 17.51 -3.56
C PHE A 42 -18.42 16.05 -3.08
N LEU A 43 -18.97 15.83 -1.89
CA LEU A 43 -19.11 14.49 -1.32
C LEU A 43 -20.12 13.65 -2.13
N ASP A 44 -21.20 14.25 -2.61
CA ASP A 44 -22.15 13.58 -3.50
C ASP A 44 -21.50 13.18 -4.83
N TRP A 45 -20.61 14.04 -5.37
CA TRP A 45 -19.82 13.71 -6.55
C TRP A 45 -18.89 12.52 -6.28
N LEU A 46 -18.11 12.56 -5.18
CA LEU A 46 -17.24 11.46 -4.80
C LEU A 46 -18.00 10.13 -4.63
N LYS A 47 -19.17 10.18 -3.99
CA LYS A 47 -20.02 9.01 -3.78
C LYS A 47 -20.46 8.35 -5.09
N ARG A 48 -20.75 9.15 -6.12
CA ARG A 48 -21.05 8.64 -7.48
C ARG A 48 -19.81 8.03 -8.13
N GLU A 49 -18.70 8.75 -8.09
CA GLU A 49 -17.43 8.28 -8.68
C GLU A 49 -16.93 6.98 -8.04
N ASN A 50 -17.13 6.81 -6.73
CA ASN A 50 -16.71 5.61 -6.00
C ASN A 50 -17.40 4.33 -6.50
N ALA A 51 -18.56 4.43 -7.17
CA ALA A 51 -19.27 3.29 -7.74
C ALA A 51 -18.51 2.62 -8.91
N GLU A 52 -17.56 3.33 -9.53
CA GLU A 52 -16.72 2.81 -10.62
C GLU A 52 -15.53 1.97 -10.11
N PHE A 53 -15.30 1.95 -8.80
CA PHE A 53 -14.17 1.27 -8.17
C PHE A 53 -14.61 0.02 -7.43
N SER A 54 -13.72 -0.97 -7.34
CA SER A 54 -14.04 -2.22 -6.63
C SER A 54 -14.08 -2.04 -5.11
N ALA A 55 -13.31 -1.07 -4.60
CA ALA A 55 -13.41 -0.56 -3.24
C ALA A 55 -12.82 0.85 -3.19
N ALA A 56 -13.22 1.61 -2.18
CA ALA A 56 -12.68 2.93 -1.90
C ALA A 56 -12.28 3.05 -0.43
N TYR A 57 -11.17 3.75 -0.20
CA TYR A 57 -10.55 3.98 1.09
C TYR A 57 -10.27 5.46 1.27
N ALA A 58 -10.14 5.93 2.51
CA ALA A 58 -9.78 7.32 2.78
C ALA A 58 -8.73 7.46 3.89
N PHE A 59 -7.87 8.47 3.73
CA PHE A 59 -6.83 8.87 4.66
C PHE A 59 -6.97 10.35 5.05
N ILE A 60 -6.52 10.70 6.26
CA ILE A 60 -6.33 12.11 6.63
C ILE A 60 -5.06 12.61 5.92
N GLY A 61 -5.24 13.44 4.90
CA GLY A 61 -4.17 14.06 4.11
C GLY A 61 -3.69 15.41 4.65
N SER A 62 -4.15 15.81 5.84
CA SER A 62 -3.78 17.08 6.48
C SER A 62 -2.51 16.95 7.32
N THR A 63 -1.82 18.06 7.61
CA THR A 63 -0.66 18.08 8.53
C THR A 63 -1.03 17.79 9.99
N ARG A 64 -2.32 17.64 10.30
CA ARG A 64 -2.89 17.13 11.56
C ARG A 64 -2.63 15.63 11.74
N GLN A 65 -1.34 15.26 11.81
CA GLN A 65 -0.86 13.86 11.81
C GLN A 65 -0.50 13.34 13.20
N ASP A 66 -0.79 14.11 14.24
CA ASP A 66 -0.68 13.71 15.64
C ASP A 66 -1.66 14.50 16.50
N TYR A 67 -1.73 14.17 17.80
CA TYR A 67 -2.63 14.82 18.74
C TYR A 67 -2.38 16.33 18.86
N TYR A 68 -1.12 16.75 18.93
CA TYR A 68 -0.78 18.15 19.20
C TYR A 68 -1.03 19.03 17.99
N THR A 69 -0.69 18.56 16.79
CA THR A 69 -0.96 19.24 15.51
C THR A 69 -2.45 19.32 15.23
N ASP A 70 -3.22 18.26 15.52
CA ASP A 70 -4.68 18.30 15.42
C ASP A 70 -5.29 19.31 16.41
N LEU A 71 -4.84 19.32 17.67
CA LEU A 71 -5.28 20.26 18.69
C LEU A 71 -4.96 21.71 18.31
N ILE A 72 -3.70 22.00 17.94
CA ILE A 72 -3.25 23.36 17.57
C ILE A 72 -4.05 23.89 16.38
N ASN A 73 -4.26 23.06 15.34
CA ASN A 73 -5.04 23.46 14.18
C ASN A 73 -6.55 23.43 14.44
N GLY A 74 -7.02 22.75 15.49
CA GLY A 74 -8.40 22.76 15.97
C GLY A 74 -8.93 24.16 16.27
N GLY A 75 -8.03 25.10 16.56
CA GLY A 75 -8.34 26.52 16.70
C GLY A 75 -8.63 26.93 18.15
N THR A 76 -9.06 28.17 18.32
CA THR A 76 -9.36 28.76 19.64
C THR A 76 -10.85 28.97 19.82
N ILE A 77 -11.28 29.40 21.00
CA ILE A 77 -12.69 29.73 21.28
C ILE A 77 -13.32 30.71 20.27
N PHE A 78 -12.52 31.59 19.66
CA PHE A 78 -13.02 32.57 18.70
C PHE A 78 -13.00 32.08 17.25
N ASN A 79 -12.18 31.06 16.94
CA ASN A 79 -11.95 30.56 15.58
C ASN A 79 -11.87 29.03 15.61
N PHE A 80 -12.87 28.37 16.18
CA PHE A 80 -12.86 26.93 16.37
C PHE A 80 -13.26 26.19 15.09
N LYS A 81 -12.43 25.21 14.73
CA LYS A 81 -12.66 24.27 13.63
C LYS A 81 -12.92 22.86 14.16
N GLY A 82 -12.25 22.51 15.26
CA GLY A 82 -12.26 21.21 15.91
C GLY A 82 -11.34 20.18 15.24
N SER A 83 -11.38 18.95 15.74
CA SER A 83 -10.53 17.85 15.28
C SER A 83 -10.96 17.34 13.89
N CYS A 84 -9.99 16.99 13.05
CA CYS A 84 -10.30 16.31 11.78
C CYS A 84 -10.67 14.83 11.95
N CYS A 85 -10.35 14.22 13.09
CA CYS A 85 -10.54 12.79 13.32
C CYS A 85 -12.03 12.35 13.27
N PRO A 86 -12.96 12.92 14.05
CA PRO A 86 -14.37 12.54 13.97
C PRO A 86 -15.06 13.04 12.70
N ALA A 87 -14.59 14.17 12.14
CA ALA A 87 -15.07 14.64 10.84
C ALA A 87 -14.75 13.62 9.73
N MET A 88 -13.58 12.97 9.79
CA MET A 88 -13.20 11.92 8.86
C MET A 88 -14.07 10.66 8.99
N GLU A 89 -14.37 10.19 10.21
CA GLU A 89 -15.35 9.10 10.41
C GLU A 89 -16.71 9.45 9.80
N THR A 90 -17.16 10.69 10.01
CA THR A 90 -18.44 11.20 9.47
C THR A 90 -18.44 11.16 7.94
N ILE A 91 -17.37 11.63 7.29
CA ILE A 91 -17.22 11.61 5.83
C ILE A 91 -17.18 10.19 5.30
N CYS A 92 -16.39 9.29 5.90
CA CYS A 92 -16.25 7.92 5.43
C CYS A 92 -17.58 7.16 5.54
N ASN A 93 -18.31 7.35 6.63
CA ASN A 93 -19.66 6.79 6.83
C ASN A 93 -20.63 7.32 5.76
N HIS A 94 -20.61 8.62 5.48
CA HIS A 94 -21.47 9.23 4.46
C HIS A 94 -21.19 8.68 3.05
N LEU A 95 -19.91 8.54 2.71
CA LEU A 95 -19.45 8.02 1.42
C LEU A 95 -19.57 6.48 1.30
N ALA A 96 -19.82 5.77 2.41
CA ALA A 96 -19.82 4.32 2.51
C ALA A 96 -18.49 3.70 2.04
N ILE A 97 -17.37 4.28 2.49
CA ILE A 97 -16.01 3.84 2.16
C ILE A 97 -15.24 3.42 3.42
N HIS A 98 -14.13 2.72 3.23
CA HIS A 98 -13.27 2.31 4.32
C HIS A 98 -12.42 3.49 4.80
N PHE A 99 -12.42 3.75 6.11
CA PHE A 99 -11.46 4.68 6.69
C PHE A 99 -10.16 3.94 7.03
N ASP A 100 -9.04 4.45 6.55
CA ASP A 100 -7.72 4.01 6.97
C ASP A 100 -7.13 5.01 7.99
N PRO A 101 -6.98 4.60 9.26
CA PRO A 101 -6.66 5.50 10.36
C PRO A 101 -5.16 5.79 10.52
N LEU A 102 -4.30 5.38 9.58
CA LEU A 102 -2.87 5.68 9.67
C LEU A 102 -2.62 7.19 9.83
N LEU A 103 -1.91 7.55 10.90
CA LEU A 103 -1.29 8.86 11.08
C LEU A 103 0.23 8.72 11.11
N LEU A 104 0.98 9.73 10.66
CA LEU A 104 2.46 9.67 10.68
C LEU A 104 3.04 9.49 12.10
N ALA A 105 2.34 9.93 13.15
CA ALA A 105 2.73 9.64 14.53
C ALA A 105 2.79 8.13 14.85
N ASP A 106 2.02 7.31 14.15
CA ASP A 106 2.12 5.85 14.31
C ASP A 106 3.48 5.37 13.82
N LEU A 107 3.94 5.87 12.67
CA LEU A 107 5.24 5.51 12.12
C LEU A 107 6.37 6.05 13.00
N GLU A 108 6.27 7.32 13.42
CA GLU A 108 7.28 7.95 14.28
C GLU A 108 7.44 7.18 15.60
N GLY A 109 6.33 6.85 16.25
CA GLY A 109 6.30 6.16 17.54
C GLY A 109 6.45 4.64 17.48
N ASP A 110 6.69 4.05 16.30
CA ASP A 110 6.71 2.58 16.08
C ASP A 110 5.43 1.89 16.62
N LEU A 111 4.28 2.52 16.39
CA LEU A 111 2.97 2.03 16.81
C LEU A 111 2.27 1.27 15.67
N GLU A 112 1.32 0.42 16.04
CA GLU A 112 0.40 -0.17 15.06
C GLU A 112 -0.41 0.94 14.37
N SER A 113 -0.61 0.81 13.06
CA SER A 113 -1.38 1.76 12.24
C SER A 113 -2.77 2.00 12.84
N GLY A 114 -3.11 3.27 13.05
CA GLY A 114 -4.37 3.69 13.67
C GLY A 114 -4.34 3.89 15.17
N THR A 115 -3.22 3.58 15.85
CA THR A 115 -3.12 3.76 17.31
C THR A 115 -3.28 5.22 17.71
N SER A 116 -2.63 6.15 17.01
CA SER A 116 -2.66 7.58 17.32
C SER A 116 -4.03 8.17 17.06
N PHE A 117 -4.67 7.80 15.93
CA PHE A 117 -6.05 8.17 15.65
C PHE A 117 -7.01 7.70 16.76
N LYS A 118 -6.92 6.42 17.15
CA LYS A 118 -7.76 5.86 18.21
C LYS A 118 -7.59 6.63 19.52
N ARG A 119 -6.35 6.94 19.91
CA ARG A 119 -6.08 7.72 21.12
C ARG A 119 -6.72 9.11 21.04
N ILE A 120 -6.60 9.83 19.92
CA ILE A 120 -7.25 11.14 19.74
C ILE A 120 -8.77 11.01 19.90
N MET A 121 -9.38 10.00 19.25
CA MET A 121 -10.81 9.76 19.38
C MET A 121 -11.24 9.42 20.80
N ASP A 122 -10.42 8.69 21.55
CA ASP A 122 -10.68 8.38 22.95
C ASP A 122 -10.58 9.64 23.84
N GLU A 123 -9.64 10.56 23.59
CA GLU A 123 -9.61 11.87 24.26
C GLU A 123 -10.86 12.71 23.94
N ILE A 124 -11.33 12.71 22.69
CA ILE A 124 -12.53 13.42 22.27
C ILE A 124 -13.77 12.86 22.98
N ARG A 125 -13.92 11.52 23.00
CA ARG A 125 -15.05 10.84 23.67
C ARG A 125 -15.07 11.07 25.18
N ASN A 126 -13.90 11.29 25.79
CA ASN A 126 -13.77 11.60 27.21
C ASN A 126 -13.76 13.11 27.53
N ASN A 127 -13.96 13.96 26.52
CA ASN A 127 -13.93 15.42 26.66
C ASN A 127 -12.60 15.97 27.23
N SER A 128 -11.50 15.25 27.01
CA SER A 128 -10.13 15.61 27.43
C SER A 128 -9.27 16.12 26.28
N TRP A 129 -9.72 16.04 25.02
CA TRP A 129 -8.94 16.47 23.84
C TRP A 129 -8.48 17.94 23.89
N MET A 130 -9.25 18.85 24.49
CA MET A 130 -8.84 20.25 24.66
C MET A 130 -8.10 20.51 25.98
N ASP A 131 -8.06 19.53 26.88
CA ASP A 131 -7.43 19.63 28.19
C ASP A 131 -6.16 18.77 28.25
N THR A 132 -5.06 19.36 27.77
CA THR A 132 -3.75 18.71 27.70
C THR A 132 -3.22 18.23 29.05
N THR A 133 -3.79 18.68 30.17
CA THR A 133 -3.38 18.26 31.52
C THR A 133 -4.06 16.99 31.98
N ASN A 134 -5.17 16.63 31.34
CA ASN A 134 -6.03 15.50 31.72
C ASN A 134 -6.17 14.44 30.60
N ASN A 135 -5.24 14.41 29.64
CA ASN A 135 -5.17 13.35 28.66
C ASN A 135 -5.07 11.97 29.31
N ILE A 136 -5.89 11.02 28.83
CA ILE A 136 -5.88 9.63 29.30
C ILE A 136 -4.83 8.77 28.59
N HIS A 137 -4.26 9.28 27.50
CA HIS A 137 -3.25 8.60 26.70
C HIS A 137 -1.95 9.40 26.59
N LYS A 138 -0.84 8.65 26.51
CA LYS A 138 0.41 9.19 26.00
C LYS A 138 0.36 9.20 24.47
N HIS A 139 0.58 10.37 23.87
CA HIS A 139 0.59 10.52 22.42
C HIS A 139 2.03 10.47 21.88
N ALA A 140 2.22 9.72 20.79
CA ALA A 140 3.36 9.95 19.91
C ALA A 140 3.16 11.29 19.20
N SER A 141 4.25 11.98 18.91
CA SER A 141 4.22 13.31 18.31
C SER A 141 5.30 13.37 17.25
N LEU A 142 4.99 14.06 16.16
CA LEU A 142 6.01 14.51 15.23
C LEU A 142 6.76 15.68 15.87
N ASP A 143 8.03 15.84 15.51
CA ASP A 143 8.74 17.09 15.81
C ASP A 143 8.13 18.21 14.95
N ILE A 144 7.51 19.19 15.63
CA ILE A 144 6.85 20.34 14.99
C ILE A 144 7.80 21.15 14.10
N HIS A 145 9.12 21.09 14.37
CA HIS A 145 10.14 21.77 13.58
C HIS A 145 10.56 20.99 12.33
N GLN A 146 10.07 19.75 12.17
CA GLN A 146 10.40 18.85 11.07
C GLN A 146 9.16 18.47 10.24
N ILE A 147 7.99 19.08 10.47
CA ILE A 147 6.79 18.78 9.68
C ILE A 147 6.98 19.23 8.22
N ASP A 148 6.69 18.33 7.29
CA ASP A 148 6.62 18.68 5.87
C ASP A 148 5.35 19.49 5.58
N GLU A 149 5.46 20.82 5.55
CA GLU A 149 4.33 21.68 5.20
C GLU A 149 3.78 21.40 3.78
N CYS A 150 4.59 20.83 2.89
CA CYS A 150 4.18 20.45 1.54
C CYS A 150 3.60 19.03 1.45
N LYS A 151 3.49 18.30 2.57
CA LYS A 151 2.81 17.00 2.67
C LYS A 151 3.41 15.86 1.82
N ARG A 152 4.66 15.96 1.36
CA ARG A 152 5.33 14.90 0.57
C ARG A 152 5.52 13.63 1.39
N THR A 153 5.89 13.76 2.67
CA THR A 153 6.04 12.62 3.60
C THR A 153 4.70 11.91 3.86
N ILE A 154 3.62 12.67 4.01
CA ILE A 154 2.25 12.14 4.18
C ILE A 154 1.86 11.30 2.96
N LEU A 155 1.94 11.89 1.77
CA LEU A 155 1.56 11.22 0.53
C LEU A 155 2.45 10.00 0.27
N PHE A 156 3.77 10.12 0.48
CA PHE A 156 4.68 8.97 0.36
C PHE A 156 4.21 7.80 1.25
N ALA A 157 4.01 8.02 2.55
CA ALA A 157 3.62 6.95 3.46
C ALA A 157 2.26 6.33 3.09
N GLN A 158 1.26 7.15 2.76
CA GLN A 158 -0.08 6.69 2.42
C GLN A 158 -0.12 5.91 1.10
N MET A 159 0.61 6.35 0.08
CA MET A 159 0.69 5.62 -1.20
C MET A 159 1.43 4.28 -1.04
N GLN A 160 2.50 4.25 -0.23
CA GLN A 160 3.21 3.01 0.09
C GLN A 160 2.30 2.02 0.82
N LYS A 161 1.57 2.48 1.84
CA LYS A 161 0.60 1.66 2.55
C LYS A 161 -0.51 1.13 1.64
N ALA A 162 -1.15 2.00 0.85
CA ALA A 162 -2.18 1.61 -0.10
C ALA A 162 -1.70 0.50 -1.05
N SER A 163 -0.47 0.64 -1.56
CA SER A 163 0.15 -0.34 -2.46
C SER A 163 0.41 -1.69 -1.79
N ILE A 164 0.86 -1.68 -0.53
CA ILE A 164 1.14 -2.89 0.26
C ILE A 164 -0.14 -3.61 0.66
N ASP A 165 -1.19 -2.88 1.03
CA ASP A 165 -2.47 -3.45 1.44
C ASP A 165 -3.24 -4.08 0.26
N HIS A 166 -2.94 -3.64 -0.96
CA HIS A 166 -3.58 -4.09 -2.20
C HIS A 166 -2.56 -4.52 -3.27
N PRO A 167 -1.78 -5.58 -3.02
CA PRO A 167 -0.75 -6.03 -3.94
C PRO A 167 -1.37 -6.51 -5.26
N GLY A 168 -0.87 -5.99 -6.38
CA GLY A 168 -1.31 -6.38 -7.72
C GLY A 168 -2.59 -5.68 -8.21
N GLU A 169 -3.23 -4.87 -7.37
CA GLU A 169 -4.34 -4.01 -7.78
C GLU A 169 -3.84 -2.68 -8.33
N GLU A 170 -4.55 -2.12 -9.30
CA GLU A 170 -4.34 -0.74 -9.73
C GLU A 170 -4.97 0.20 -8.70
N ILE A 171 -4.22 1.22 -8.27
CA ILE A 171 -4.64 2.16 -7.25
C ILE A 171 -4.71 3.55 -7.86
N ILE A 172 -5.89 4.15 -7.82
CA ILE A 172 -6.08 5.57 -8.09
C ILE A 172 -6.03 6.30 -6.75
N PHE A 173 -4.98 7.08 -6.53
CA PHE A 173 -4.79 7.83 -5.30
C PHE A 173 -5.10 9.31 -5.55
N ASP A 174 -6.26 9.77 -5.08
CA ASP A 174 -6.67 11.16 -5.15
C ASP A 174 -6.28 11.92 -3.88
N PHE A 175 -5.55 13.01 -4.04
CA PHE A 175 -5.26 13.95 -2.97
C PHE A 175 -5.96 15.29 -3.21
N PHE A 176 -6.64 15.81 -2.18
CA PHE A 176 -7.39 17.06 -2.23
C PHE A 176 -6.85 18.10 -1.25
N ASP A 177 -6.52 19.28 -1.75
CA ASP A 177 -5.95 20.39 -0.99
C ASP A 177 -6.46 21.73 -1.54
N ASP A 178 -6.57 22.77 -0.72
CA ASP A 178 -6.96 24.11 -1.19
C ASP A 178 -5.76 24.91 -1.70
N ARG A 179 -4.54 24.57 -1.26
CA ARG A 179 -3.33 25.34 -1.51
C ARG A 179 -2.61 24.92 -2.78
N LEU A 180 -2.71 25.77 -3.81
CA LEU A 180 -2.03 25.57 -5.10
C LEU A 180 -0.51 25.49 -4.99
N ASP A 181 0.11 26.18 -4.03
CA ASP A 181 1.56 26.11 -3.80
C ASP A 181 2.00 24.74 -3.27
N ILE A 182 1.19 24.12 -2.39
CA ILE A 182 1.41 22.73 -1.94
C ILE A 182 1.22 21.78 -3.13
N LEU A 183 0.14 21.90 -3.89
CA LEU A 183 -0.12 21.03 -5.05
C LEU A 183 0.97 21.15 -6.12
N TYR A 184 1.52 22.34 -6.34
CA TYR A 184 2.65 22.56 -7.25
C TYR A 184 3.95 21.93 -6.72
N ALA A 185 4.23 22.06 -5.42
CA ALA A 185 5.39 21.43 -4.80
C ALA A 185 5.32 19.89 -4.89
N LEU A 186 4.14 19.31 -4.60
CA LEU A 186 3.87 17.88 -4.72
C LEU A 186 4.04 17.41 -6.17
N LYS A 187 3.44 18.13 -7.13
CA LYS A 187 3.57 17.84 -8.56
C LYS A 187 5.04 17.77 -8.98
N ASN A 188 5.81 18.79 -8.64
CA ASN A 188 7.22 18.87 -9.03
C ASN A 188 8.02 17.73 -8.40
N TYR A 189 7.87 17.52 -7.09
CA TYR A 189 8.62 16.50 -6.37
C TYR A 189 8.35 15.10 -6.93
N PHE A 190 7.08 14.71 -7.08
CA PHE A 190 6.74 13.38 -7.55
C PHE A 190 6.91 13.18 -9.06
N THR A 191 6.90 14.26 -9.87
CA THR A 191 7.28 14.17 -11.29
C THR A 191 8.79 14.00 -11.46
N GLN A 192 9.58 14.66 -10.61
CA GLN A 192 11.04 14.53 -10.59
C GLN A 192 11.48 13.17 -10.03
N HIS A 193 10.75 12.66 -9.04
CA HIS A 193 11.02 11.41 -8.33
C HIS A 193 9.85 10.43 -8.43
N PRO A 194 9.45 9.98 -9.63
CA PRO A 194 8.29 9.09 -9.81
C PRO A 194 8.49 7.71 -9.19
N HIS A 195 9.74 7.34 -8.88
CA HIS A 195 10.08 6.13 -8.11
C HIS A 195 9.68 6.21 -6.64
N MET A 196 9.31 7.39 -6.13
CA MET A 196 8.77 7.54 -4.77
C MET A 196 7.30 7.12 -4.68
N ILE A 197 6.62 6.99 -5.83
CA ILE A 197 5.25 6.48 -5.94
C ILE A 197 5.33 5.01 -6.39
N PRO A 198 4.67 4.06 -5.70
CA PRO A 198 4.62 2.67 -6.15
C PRO A 198 4.03 2.51 -7.57
N ILE A 199 4.50 1.52 -8.32
CA ILE A 199 4.21 1.36 -9.75
C ILE A 199 2.73 1.09 -10.03
N ASN A 200 2.02 0.50 -9.08
CA ASN A 200 0.59 0.25 -9.16
C ASN A 200 -0.24 1.44 -8.67
N VAL A 201 0.37 2.55 -8.27
CA VAL A 201 -0.30 3.76 -7.81
C VAL A 201 -0.23 4.85 -8.88
N HIS A 202 -1.39 5.42 -9.19
CA HIS A 202 -1.57 6.60 -10.01
C HIS A 202 -2.02 7.76 -9.12
N LEU A 203 -1.13 8.74 -8.90
CA LEU A 203 -1.41 9.90 -8.07
C LEU A 203 -2.15 10.98 -8.88
N ARG A 204 -3.28 11.46 -8.37
CA ARG A 204 -4.03 12.59 -8.91
C ARG A 204 -4.15 13.68 -7.87
N LEU A 205 -3.70 14.88 -8.21
CA LEU A 205 -3.69 16.05 -7.32
C LEU A 205 -4.85 16.97 -7.69
N HIS A 206 -5.73 17.26 -6.73
CA HIS A 206 -6.93 18.06 -6.93
C HIS A 206 -6.92 19.29 -6.04
N ALA A 207 -7.24 20.44 -6.62
CA ALA A 207 -7.56 21.65 -5.88
C ALA A 207 -9.02 21.62 -5.44
N TYR A 208 -9.27 21.81 -4.14
CA TYR A 208 -10.61 21.93 -3.58
C TYR A 208 -10.61 22.83 -2.34
N ALA A 209 -11.51 23.83 -2.33
CA ALA A 209 -11.65 24.79 -1.23
C ALA A 209 -13.13 25.07 -0.88
N GLY A 210 -13.97 24.01 -0.91
CA GLY A 210 -15.41 24.11 -0.64
C GLY A 210 -16.30 24.42 -1.85
N LYS A 211 -15.78 24.39 -3.08
CA LYS A 211 -16.52 24.67 -4.32
C LYS A 211 -16.18 23.66 -5.42
N ASP A 212 -15.73 24.13 -6.57
CA ASP A 212 -15.37 23.28 -7.70
C ASP A 212 -14.07 22.53 -7.42
N VAL A 213 -14.04 21.28 -7.86
CA VAL A 213 -12.83 20.43 -7.86
C VAL A 213 -12.10 20.65 -9.17
N SER A 214 -10.78 20.81 -9.10
CA SER A 214 -9.94 20.99 -10.28
C SER A 214 -8.70 20.11 -10.22
N LEU A 215 -8.56 19.21 -11.20
CA LEU A 215 -7.36 18.37 -11.37
C LEU A 215 -6.15 19.24 -11.76
N GLN A 216 -5.07 19.17 -10.97
CA GLN A 216 -3.82 19.92 -11.16
C GLN A 216 -2.69 19.08 -11.77
N ALA A 217 -2.67 17.78 -11.47
CA ALA A 217 -1.65 16.87 -11.97
C ALA A 217 -2.09 15.40 -11.88
N GLU A 218 -1.54 14.60 -12.78
CA GLU A 218 -1.62 13.14 -12.79
C GLU A 218 -0.21 12.59 -12.96
N ILE A 219 0.18 11.66 -12.08
CA ILE A 219 1.54 11.14 -12.00
C ILE A 219 1.47 9.63 -11.83
N GLN A 220 1.97 8.90 -12.83
CA GLN A 220 2.13 7.44 -12.74
C GLN A 220 3.36 7.11 -11.90
N GLY A 221 3.19 6.26 -10.89
CA GLY A 221 4.32 5.75 -10.12
C GLY A 221 5.20 4.79 -10.92
N LEU A 222 6.49 4.81 -10.61
CA LEU A 222 7.51 3.93 -11.19
C LEU A 222 8.33 3.19 -10.12
N GLY A 223 7.98 3.39 -8.85
CA GLY A 223 8.65 2.81 -7.70
C GLY A 223 8.16 1.41 -7.37
N ILE A 224 8.91 0.69 -6.55
CA ILE A 224 8.40 -0.54 -5.95
C ILE A 224 7.73 -0.22 -4.61
N PRO A 225 6.72 -1.00 -4.20
CA PRO A 225 6.18 -0.91 -2.85
C PRO A 225 7.28 -1.27 -1.83
N LEU A 226 7.48 -0.43 -0.82
CA LEU A 226 8.52 -0.57 0.19
C LEU A 226 7.91 -1.08 1.49
N SER A 227 8.04 -2.38 1.79
CA SER A 227 7.53 -2.94 3.06
C SER A 227 8.12 -2.26 4.30
N SER A 228 9.26 -1.60 4.17
CA SER A 228 9.93 -0.79 5.20
C SER A 228 9.63 0.72 5.09
N TYR A 229 8.52 1.13 4.46
CA TYR A 229 8.20 2.55 4.23
C TYR A 229 8.17 3.38 5.52
N GLY A 230 7.87 2.79 6.68
CA GLY A 230 7.97 3.47 7.98
C GLY A 230 9.40 3.92 8.31
N ALA A 231 10.40 3.09 8.01
CA ALA A 231 11.81 3.47 8.17
C ALA A 231 12.24 4.53 7.14
N CYS A 232 11.75 4.42 5.90
CA CYS A 232 11.98 5.43 4.87
C CYS A 232 11.35 6.78 5.25
N PHE A 233 10.14 6.76 5.82
CA PHE A 233 9.47 7.93 6.35
C PHE A 233 10.33 8.62 7.42
N LYS A 234 10.86 7.89 8.40
CA LYS A 234 11.75 8.45 9.42
C LYS A 234 12.98 9.12 8.81
N GLN A 235 13.59 8.49 7.80
CA GLN A 235 14.72 9.10 7.08
C GLN A 235 14.32 10.37 6.31
N MET A 236 13.12 10.40 5.71
CA MET A 236 12.59 11.62 5.10
C MET A 236 12.36 12.71 6.14
N GLN A 237 11.80 12.36 7.30
CA GLN A 237 11.50 13.27 8.40
C GLN A 237 12.78 13.92 8.95
N GLU A 238 13.81 13.11 9.24
CA GLU A 238 15.13 13.57 9.70
C GLU A 238 15.83 14.48 8.68
N ASN A 239 15.51 14.34 7.39
CA ASN A 239 16.13 15.07 6.28
C ASN A 239 15.12 15.97 5.53
N ILE A 240 14.14 16.53 6.24
CA ILE A 240 13.02 17.27 5.63
C ILE A 240 13.45 18.45 4.73
N LYS A 241 14.62 19.03 5.00
CA LYS A 241 15.19 20.14 4.22
C LYS A 241 15.85 19.70 2.91
N ASP A 242 16.10 18.41 2.73
CA ASP A 242 16.78 17.82 1.57
C ASP A 242 16.15 16.48 1.15
N LEU A 243 14.82 16.50 0.96
CA LEU A 243 14.07 15.32 0.50
C LEU A 243 14.46 14.83 -0.90
N ASP A 244 15.12 15.67 -1.70
CA ASP A 244 15.65 15.28 -3.00
C ASP A 244 16.82 14.32 -2.84
N SER A 245 17.72 14.57 -1.89
CA SER A 245 18.80 13.65 -1.55
C SER A 245 18.28 12.31 -1.07
N VAL A 246 17.27 12.30 -0.18
CA VAL A 246 16.61 11.06 0.27
C VAL A 246 16.01 10.29 -0.90
N ALA A 247 15.29 10.97 -1.79
CA ALA A 247 14.72 10.34 -2.97
C ALA A 247 15.79 9.74 -3.90
N ASN A 248 16.92 10.42 -4.09
CA ASN A 248 18.04 9.92 -4.90
C ASN A 248 18.68 8.68 -4.27
N VAL A 249 18.91 8.68 -2.96
CA VAL A 249 19.45 7.50 -2.25
C VAL A 249 18.50 6.30 -2.37
N LEU A 250 17.19 6.51 -2.19
CA LEU A 250 16.20 5.46 -2.38
C LEU A 250 16.17 4.95 -3.83
N LYS A 251 16.35 5.85 -4.82
CA LYS A 251 16.47 5.48 -6.24
C LYS A 251 17.66 4.55 -6.47
N GLU A 252 18.83 4.92 -5.94
CA GLU A 252 20.06 4.13 -6.09
C GLU A 252 19.90 2.75 -5.45
N LEU A 253 19.39 2.68 -4.22
CA LEU A 253 19.10 1.42 -3.54
C LEU A 253 18.12 0.54 -4.33
N MET A 254 17.05 1.14 -4.90
CA MET A 254 16.12 0.41 -5.75
C MET A 254 16.77 -0.12 -7.03
N LEU A 255 17.64 0.66 -7.66
CA LEU A 255 18.36 0.23 -8.86
C LEU A 255 19.41 -0.86 -8.57
N GLU A 256 20.00 -0.86 -7.37
CA GLU A 256 20.89 -1.93 -6.91
C GLU A 256 20.12 -3.23 -6.67
N MET A 257 18.94 -3.14 -6.04
CA MET A 257 18.11 -4.31 -5.74
C MET A 257 17.38 -4.86 -6.98
N TYR A 258 17.01 -3.99 -7.93
CA TYR A 258 16.24 -4.31 -9.13
C TYR A 258 16.83 -3.60 -10.35
N PRO A 259 17.96 -4.08 -10.91
CA PRO A 259 18.64 -3.45 -12.04
C PRO A 259 17.75 -3.31 -13.29
N GLU A 260 16.73 -4.15 -13.45
CA GLU A 260 15.74 -4.06 -14.51
C GLU A 260 14.94 -2.76 -14.51
N LEU A 261 14.77 -2.11 -13.34
CA LEU A 261 14.12 -0.80 -13.22
C LEU A 261 14.95 0.32 -13.83
N GLN A 262 16.23 0.08 -14.15
CA GLN A 262 17.10 1.09 -14.76
C GLN A 262 16.54 1.62 -16.08
N GLN A 263 15.91 0.77 -16.90
CA GLN A 263 15.31 1.22 -18.16
C GLN A 263 14.06 2.08 -17.94
N LEU A 264 13.27 1.77 -16.89
CA LEU A 264 12.07 2.52 -16.53
C LEU A 264 12.43 3.88 -15.91
N LEU A 265 13.45 3.94 -15.06
CA LEU A 265 13.81 5.10 -14.23
C LEU A 265 14.85 6.06 -14.84
N THR A 266 15.63 5.63 -15.84
CA THR A 266 16.63 6.50 -16.49
C THR A 266 16.07 7.29 -17.66
N GLY A 267 14.80 7.10 -18.02
CA GLY A 267 14.14 7.89 -19.05
C GLY A 267 14.85 7.87 -20.40
N LYS A 268 15.71 6.86 -20.67
CA LYS A 268 16.22 6.61 -22.02
C LYS A 268 15.03 6.17 -22.86
N LYS A 269 14.31 7.16 -23.39
CA LYS A 269 13.59 7.05 -24.66
C LYS A 269 14.60 6.52 -25.66
N GLN A 270 14.61 5.21 -25.88
CA GLN A 270 14.83 4.78 -27.24
C GLN A 270 13.76 5.50 -28.06
N GLU A 271 14.23 6.22 -29.08
CA GLU A 271 13.41 6.52 -30.25
C GLU A 271 12.86 5.18 -30.75
N VAL A 272 11.72 4.78 -30.20
CA VAL A 272 10.84 3.84 -30.87
C VAL A 272 10.37 4.64 -32.08
N ARG A 273 11.06 4.44 -33.20
CA ARG A 273 10.50 4.74 -34.51
C ARG A 273 9.08 4.20 -34.48
N LYS A 274 8.10 5.10 -34.54
CA LYS A 274 6.69 4.73 -34.66
C LYS A 274 6.61 3.64 -35.72
N PRO A 275 6.08 2.45 -35.41
CA PRO A 275 5.81 1.49 -36.46
C PRO A 275 4.77 2.15 -37.36
N VAL A 276 5.18 2.40 -38.59
CA VAL A 276 4.25 2.64 -39.69
C VAL A 276 3.26 1.48 -39.63
N ILE A 277 2.00 1.80 -39.38
CA ILE A 277 0.90 0.83 -39.41
C ILE A 277 0.85 0.32 -40.86
N GLN A 278 1.53 -0.80 -41.10
CA GLN A 278 1.20 -1.67 -42.21
C GLN A 278 0.09 -2.59 -41.74
N THR A 279 -1.07 -2.40 -42.34
CA THR A 279 -2.21 -3.29 -42.22
C THR A 279 -1.83 -4.72 -42.59
N LYS A 280 -1.99 -5.63 -41.61
CA LYS A 280 -2.16 -7.11 -41.64
C LYS A 280 -1.66 -7.89 -42.87
N PRO A 281 -1.09 -9.07 -42.60
CA PRO A 281 -1.84 -10.30 -42.89
C PRO A 281 -2.01 -11.25 -41.68
N LYS A 282 -2.92 -12.20 -41.85
CA LYS A 282 -3.44 -13.16 -40.86
C LYS A 282 -2.45 -14.29 -40.51
N SER A 283 -2.57 -14.70 -39.24
CA SER A 283 -2.33 -16.03 -38.64
C SER A 283 -0.92 -16.62 -38.61
N GLU A 284 -0.07 -16.10 -37.72
CA GLU A 284 0.96 -16.91 -37.07
C GLU A 284 0.69 -16.92 -35.55
N ILE A 285 0.61 -18.11 -34.97
CA ILE A 285 0.55 -18.32 -33.52
C ILE A 285 1.92 -17.92 -32.97
N SER A 286 1.95 -17.09 -31.91
CA SER A 286 3.23 -16.68 -31.31
C SER A 286 3.99 -17.89 -30.74
N GLU A 287 5.30 -17.79 -30.62
CA GLU A 287 6.15 -18.89 -30.14
C GLU A 287 5.76 -19.33 -28.71
N GLY A 288 5.45 -18.38 -27.84
CA GLY A 288 4.91 -18.68 -26.51
C GLY A 288 3.56 -19.39 -26.54
N GLN A 289 2.70 -19.05 -27.50
CA GLN A 289 1.41 -19.70 -27.63
C GLN A 289 1.56 -21.11 -28.21
N ALA A 290 2.52 -21.35 -29.11
CA ALA A 290 2.86 -22.69 -29.56
C ALA A 290 3.40 -23.56 -28.42
N LEU A 291 4.30 -23.03 -27.58
CA LEU A 291 4.80 -23.72 -26.39
C LEU A 291 3.70 -24.02 -25.37
N TYR A 292 2.79 -23.08 -25.15
CA TYR A 292 1.66 -23.31 -24.25
C TYR A 292 0.69 -24.38 -24.78
N GLN A 293 0.45 -24.43 -26.09
CA GLN A 293 -0.33 -25.52 -26.69
C GLN A 293 0.36 -26.89 -26.50
N ASN A 294 1.68 -26.94 -26.49
CA ASN A 294 2.42 -28.16 -26.15
C ASN A 294 2.25 -28.53 -24.67
N ILE A 295 2.18 -27.54 -23.76
CA ILE A 295 1.83 -27.77 -22.35
C ILE A 295 0.45 -28.41 -22.25
N ILE A 296 -0.59 -27.83 -22.85
CA ILE A 296 -1.97 -28.31 -22.76
C ILE A 296 -2.12 -29.74 -23.29
N LYS A 297 -1.36 -30.10 -24.34
CA LYS A 297 -1.37 -31.45 -24.93
C LYS A 297 -0.50 -32.46 -24.18
N SER A 298 0.26 -32.02 -23.18
CA SER A 298 1.19 -32.88 -22.44
C SER A 298 0.44 -33.75 -21.42
N PRO A 299 1.00 -34.92 -21.05
CA PRO A 299 0.42 -35.75 -19.99
C PRO A 299 0.52 -35.11 -18.60
N TYR A 300 1.21 -33.97 -18.46
CA TYR A 300 1.32 -33.24 -17.21
C TYR A 300 0.13 -32.28 -17.00
N PHE A 301 -0.64 -31.94 -18.03
CA PHE A 301 -1.70 -30.94 -17.92
C PHE A 301 -3.01 -31.51 -17.38
N VAL A 302 -3.66 -30.77 -16.48
CA VAL A 302 -4.95 -31.09 -15.88
C VAL A 302 -5.90 -29.89 -15.95
N ALA A 303 -7.20 -30.13 -15.95
CA ALA A 303 -8.18 -29.08 -16.27
C ALA A 303 -8.38 -28.08 -15.12
N ASN A 304 -8.17 -28.47 -13.86
CA ASN A 304 -8.38 -27.59 -12.71
C ASN A 304 -7.56 -27.97 -11.46
N ALA A 305 -7.64 -27.13 -10.42
CA ALA A 305 -6.86 -27.28 -9.19
C ALA A 305 -7.24 -28.50 -8.32
N GLU A 306 -8.52 -28.90 -8.31
CA GLU A 306 -8.98 -30.06 -7.55
C GLU A 306 -8.48 -31.37 -8.20
N GLU A 307 -8.45 -31.41 -9.52
CA GLU A 307 -7.88 -32.50 -10.31
C GLU A 307 -6.36 -32.59 -10.11
N ALA A 308 -5.66 -31.45 -10.05
CA ALA A 308 -4.20 -31.40 -9.88
C ALA A 308 -3.71 -32.13 -8.62
N THR A 309 -4.31 -31.87 -7.47
CA THR A 309 -3.93 -32.54 -6.22
C THR A 309 -4.27 -34.04 -6.25
N THR A 310 -5.39 -34.41 -6.89
CA THR A 310 -5.82 -35.81 -7.00
C THR A 310 -4.89 -36.61 -7.90
N VAL A 311 -4.58 -36.09 -9.09
CA VAL A 311 -3.67 -36.72 -10.06
C VAL A 311 -2.27 -36.90 -9.46
N LEU A 312 -1.76 -35.88 -8.76
CA LEU A 312 -0.44 -35.93 -8.14
C LEU A 312 -0.36 -36.94 -6.99
N LYS A 313 -1.41 -37.07 -6.18
CA LYS A 313 -1.49 -38.10 -5.11
C LYS A 313 -1.57 -39.52 -5.66
N ASN A 314 -2.26 -39.71 -6.78
CA ASN A 314 -2.47 -41.01 -7.40
C ASN A 314 -1.31 -41.46 -8.31
N ASN A 315 -0.44 -40.54 -8.73
CA ASN A 315 0.68 -40.80 -9.63
C ASN A 315 1.99 -40.25 -9.03
N LYS A 316 2.50 -40.93 -7.99
CA LYS A 316 3.69 -40.50 -7.24
C LYS A 316 4.98 -40.40 -8.08
N GLU A 317 4.99 -40.96 -9.29
CA GLU A 317 6.13 -40.88 -10.21
C GLU A 317 6.20 -39.53 -10.95
N LEU A 318 5.11 -38.76 -10.97
CA LEU A 318 5.10 -37.45 -11.62
C LEU A 318 5.84 -36.41 -10.75
N PRO A 319 6.82 -35.67 -11.31
CA PRO A 319 7.53 -34.63 -10.55
C PRO A 319 6.62 -33.44 -10.22
N PHE A 320 5.62 -33.19 -11.07
CA PHE A 320 4.61 -32.14 -10.96
C PHE A 320 3.44 -32.43 -11.91
N VAL A 321 2.36 -31.68 -11.74
CA VAL A 321 1.29 -31.50 -12.74
C VAL A 321 1.14 -30.02 -13.07
N ILE A 322 0.63 -29.70 -14.25
CA ILE A 322 0.46 -28.34 -14.76
C ILE A 322 -1.04 -28.05 -14.90
N ARG A 323 -1.46 -26.85 -14.52
CA ARG A 323 -2.80 -26.34 -14.81
C ARG A 323 -2.73 -24.90 -15.31
N GLU A 324 -3.82 -24.43 -15.89
CA GLU A 324 -3.98 -23.00 -16.17
C GLU A 324 -3.92 -22.18 -14.87
N SER A 325 -3.25 -21.03 -14.93
CA SER A 325 -3.17 -20.09 -13.82
C SER A 325 -4.47 -19.27 -13.74
N ARG A 326 -4.96 -19.01 -12.52
CA ARG A 326 -6.11 -18.10 -12.30
C ARG A 326 -5.72 -16.63 -12.40
N SER A 327 -4.45 -16.31 -12.19
CA SER A 327 -3.91 -14.96 -12.26
C SER A 327 -3.28 -14.76 -13.63
N GLN A 328 -3.73 -13.73 -14.35
CA GLN A 328 -3.24 -13.35 -15.67
C GLN A 328 -2.12 -12.32 -15.53
N LEU A 329 -1.12 -12.39 -16.41
CA LEU A 329 -0.08 -11.37 -16.54
C LEU A 329 -0.18 -10.74 -17.93
N PRO A 330 -0.34 -9.40 -18.05
CA PRO A 330 -0.46 -8.74 -19.35
C PRO A 330 0.69 -9.12 -20.30
N GLY A 331 0.34 -9.59 -21.50
CA GLY A 331 1.32 -9.99 -22.52
C GLY A 331 1.99 -11.35 -22.29
N MET A 332 1.58 -12.12 -21.29
CA MET A 332 2.09 -13.46 -21.01
C MET A 332 0.99 -14.50 -20.83
N ILE A 333 1.29 -15.74 -21.18
CA ILE A 333 0.45 -16.90 -20.95
C ILE A 333 0.90 -17.56 -19.65
N THR A 334 0.02 -17.65 -18.66
CA THR A 334 0.38 -18.08 -17.30
C THR A 334 -0.16 -19.48 -16.98
N PHE A 335 0.63 -20.25 -16.24
CA PHE A 335 0.27 -21.58 -15.77
C PHE A 335 0.85 -21.83 -14.38
N THR A 336 0.35 -22.86 -13.71
CA THR A 336 0.80 -23.23 -12.36
C THR A 336 1.24 -24.68 -12.37
N LEU A 337 2.45 -24.91 -11.85
CA LEU A 337 2.92 -26.24 -11.50
C LEU A 337 2.50 -26.55 -10.07
N VAL A 338 1.97 -27.75 -9.88
CA VAL A 338 1.61 -28.30 -8.58
C VAL A 338 2.54 -29.48 -8.32
N SER A 339 3.27 -29.43 -7.21
CA SER A 339 4.23 -30.47 -6.84
C SER A 339 4.05 -30.89 -5.38
N ASP A 340 4.36 -32.16 -5.08
CA ASP A 340 4.29 -32.72 -3.73
C ASP A 340 5.67 -32.67 -3.07
N THR A 341 5.74 -32.20 -1.82
CA THR A 341 6.96 -32.09 -1.02
C THR A 341 6.81 -32.81 0.31
N SER A 342 7.90 -32.95 1.08
CA SER A 342 7.80 -33.52 2.43
C SER A 342 6.89 -32.69 3.37
N LYS A 343 6.58 -31.44 3.00
CA LYS A 343 5.76 -30.49 3.76
C LYS A 343 4.38 -30.25 3.15
N GLY A 344 4.00 -31.07 2.19
CA GLY A 344 2.73 -30.99 1.49
C GLY A 344 2.83 -30.37 0.10
N ILE A 345 1.67 -30.06 -0.45
CA ILE A 345 1.52 -29.59 -1.83
C ILE A 345 1.94 -28.13 -1.94
N ILE A 346 2.80 -27.83 -2.91
CA ILE A 346 3.18 -26.46 -3.25
C ILE A 346 2.72 -26.10 -4.65
N PHE A 347 2.50 -24.80 -4.86
CA PHE A 347 2.07 -24.21 -6.12
C PHE A 347 3.13 -23.21 -6.58
N SER A 348 3.67 -23.41 -7.76
CA SER A 348 4.67 -22.53 -8.37
C SER A 348 4.10 -21.98 -9.67
N ARG A 349 4.00 -20.66 -9.79
CA ARG A 349 3.42 -20.01 -10.97
C ARG A 349 4.52 -19.77 -12.01
N TYR A 350 4.18 -19.94 -13.27
CA TYR A 350 5.06 -19.73 -14.41
C TYR A 350 4.34 -18.95 -15.51
N ALA A 351 5.12 -18.36 -16.40
CA ALA A 351 4.62 -17.60 -17.53
C ALA A 351 5.48 -17.81 -18.79
N LEU A 352 4.84 -17.73 -19.95
CA LEU A 352 5.47 -17.66 -21.28
C LEU A 352 5.12 -16.32 -21.93
N ASN A 353 6.10 -15.55 -22.37
CA ASN A 353 5.84 -14.37 -23.21
C ASN A 353 5.64 -14.76 -24.68
N HIS A 354 5.35 -13.81 -25.56
CA HIS A 354 5.09 -14.09 -26.97
C HIS A 354 6.31 -14.66 -27.73
N GLN A 355 7.54 -14.40 -27.26
CA GLN A 355 8.79 -15.00 -27.75
C GLN A 355 9.04 -16.43 -27.23
N GLY A 356 8.18 -16.96 -26.36
CA GLY A 356 8.40 -18.29 -25.79
C GLY A 356 9.46 -18.34 -24.68
N GLU A 357 9.83 -17.19 -24.12
CA GLU A 357 10.70 -17.16 -22.96
C GLU A 357 9.92 -17.58 -21.71
N LEU A 358 10.52 -18.45 -20.88
CA LEU A 358 9.92 -18.99 -19.67
C LEU A 358 10.28 -18.14 -18.46
N PHE A 359 9.31 -17.91 -17.58
CA PHE A 359 9.48 -17.20 -16.32
C PHE A 359 8.88 -18.01 -15.17
N SER A 360 9.54 -18.03 -14.01
CA SER A 360 8.90 -18.31 -12.72
C SER A 360 8.27 -17.02 -12.21
N VAL A 361 7.12 -17.10 -11.55
CA VAL A 361 6.36 -15.94 -11.09
C VAL A 361 6.01 -16.14 -9.61
N ASP A 362 6.30 -15.15 -8.80
CA ASP A 362 5.84 -15.04 -7.41
C ASP A 362 5.33 -13.61 -7.12
N ASP A 363 5.09 -13.29 -5.85
CA ASP A 363 4.59 -11.98 -5.43
C ASP A 363 5.63 -10.86 -5.59
N LYS A 364 6.90 -11.19 -5.85
CA LYS A 364 8.00 -10.25 -6.06
C LYS A 364 8.29 -9.99 -7.53
N GLY A 365 7.82 -10.85 -8.44
CA GLY A 365 7.91 -10.59 -9.87
C GLY A 365 8.03 -11.85 -10.73
N ALA A 366 8.52 -11.66 -11.95
CA ALA A 366 8.73 -12.72 -12.93
C ALA A 366 10.23 -12.89 -13.21
N TYR A 367 10.77 -14.07 -12.88
CA TYR A 367 12.17 -14.42 -13.02
C TYR A 367 12.38 -15.30 -14.24
N LYS A 368 13.13 -14.80 -15.22
CA LYS A 368 13.43 -15.56 -16.44
C LYS A 368 14.17 -16.85 -16.11
N ILE A 369 13.65 -17.97 -16.60
CA ILE A 369 14.30 -19.28 -16.52
C ILE A 369 14.99 -19.53 -17.86
N PRO A 370 16.33 -19.61 -17.88
CA PRO A 370 17.04 -19.94 -19.11
C PRO A 370 16.73 -21.39 -19.50
N PHE A 371 16.30 -21.59 -20.74
CA PHE A 371 16.16 -22.92 -21.32
C PHE A 371 16.43 -22.88 -22.84
N SER A 372 16.95 -24.00 -23.37
CA SER A 372 17.18 -24.17 -24.81
C SER A 372 16.40 -25.38 -25.30
N GLY A 373 15.16 -25.16 -25.74
CA GLY A 373 14.33 -26.13 -26.45
C GLY A 373 13.56 -27.13 -25.58
N ASP A 374 14.14 -27.64 -24.49
CA ASP A 374 13.44 -28.56 -23.58
C ASP A 374 12.72 -27.82 -22.44
N LEU A 375 11.48 -27.42 -22.71
CA LEU A 375 10.63 -26.72 -21.75
C LEU A 375 10.33 -27.56 -20.50
N PHE A 376 10.03 -28.85 -20.66
CA PHE A 376 9.69 -29.71 -19.52
C PHE A 376 10.91 -30.06 -18.67
N GLY A 377 12.07 -30.24 -19.29
CA GLY A 377 13.35 -30.36 -18.58
C GLY A 377 13.66 -29.13 -17.74
N ALA A 378 13.44 -27.92 -18.28
CA ALA A 378 13.63 -26.67 -17.55
C ALA A 378 12.68 -26.52 -16.36
N LEU A 379 11.39 -26.79 -16.58
CA LEU A 379 10.37 -26.77 -15.52
C LEU A 379 10.68 -27.80 -14.41
N LYS A 380 11.13 -29.00 -14.79
CA LYS A 380 11.54 -30.05 -13.84
C LYS A 380 12.75 -29.64 -13.01
N ALA A 381 13.78 -29.11 -13.66
CA ALA A 381 14.99 -28.66 -12.96
C ALA A 381 14.67 -27.51 -11.97
N ASP A 382 13.79 -26.61 -12.36
CA ASP A 382 13.36 -25.49 -11.54
C ASP A 382 12.55 -25.96 -10.32
N ILE A 383 11.56 -26.82 -10.53
CA ILE A 383 10.74 -27.33 -9.42
C ILE A 383 11.57 -28.20 -8.47
N ASP A 384 12.51 -29.01 -8.96
CA ASP A 384 13.39 -29.80 -8.09
C ASP A 384 14.25 -28.90 -7.17
N ARG A 385 14.67 -27.73 -7.67
CA ARG A 385 15.37 -26.71 -6.86
C ARG A 385 14.46 -26.13 -5.78
N VAL A 386 13.22 -25.79 -6.16
CA VAL A 386 12.19 -25.30 -5.23
C VAL A 386 11.89 -26.33 -4.14
N LYS A 387 11.68 -27.60 -4.52
CA LYS A 387 11.39 -28.70 -3.58
C LYS A 387 12.53 -28.91 -2.58
N LYS A 388 13.77 -28.98 -3.05
CA LYS A 388 14.95 -29.08 -2.17
C LYS A 388 15.01 -27.95 -1.15
N ARG A 389 14.67 -26.74 -1.57
CA ARG A 389 14.66 -25.57 -0.67
C ARG A 389 13.54 -25.67 0.36
N VAL A 390 12.34 -26.04 -0.07
CA VAL A 390 11.18 -26.28 0.81
C VAL A 390 11.50 -27.35 1.85
N ASP A 391 12.12 -28.44 1.43
CA ASP A 391 12.48 -29.54 2.31
C ASP A 391 13.63 -29.17 3.28
N SER A 392 14.51 -28.23 2.92
CA SER A 392 15.68 -27.85 3.72
C SER A 392 15.43 -26.85 4.86
N VAL A 393 14.34 -26.07 4.84
CA VAL A 393 14.05 -25.08 5.89
C VAL A 393 13.35 -25.72 7.09
N SER A 394 13.27 -25.06 8.24
CA SER A 394 12.53 -25.60 9.39
C SER A 394 11.06 -25.14 9.37
N LYS A 395 10.82 -23.90 8.95
CA LYS A 395 9.50 -23.30 8.73
C LYS A 395 9.37 -22.80 7.29
N LEU A 396 8.21 -22.95 6.67
CA LEU A 396 7.98 -22.54 5.28
C LEU A 396 8.16 -21.03 5.06
N GLU A 397 7.94 -20.24 6.11
CA GLU A 397 8.11 -18.78 6.15
C GLU A 397 9.57 -18.33 5.96
N GLU A 398 10.55 -19.22 6.11
CA GLU A 398 11.98 -18.93 5.96
C GLU A 398 12.46 -19.02 4.50
N ILE A 399 11.58 -19.36 3.55
CA ILE A 399 11.92 -19.57 2.14
C ILE A 399 11.86 -18.26 1.36
N THR A 400 13.02 -17.65 1.10
CA THR A 400 13.15 -16.46 0.24
C THR A 400 13.50 -16.82 -1.21
N PHE A 401 12.53 -17.16 -2.08
CA PHE A 401 12.81 -17.50 -3.48
C PHE A 401 13.75 -16.46 -4.15
N THR A 402 14.97 -16.87 -4.45
CA THR A 402 16.02 -16.05 -5.05
C THR A 402 16.72 -16.89 -6.11
N SER A 403 16.97 -16.27 -7.25
CA SER A 403 17.88 -16.78 -8.29
C SER A 403 19.30 -16.85 -7.72
N THR A 404 19.93 -18.01 -7.76
CA THR A 404 21.33 -18.20 -7.31
C THR A 404 22.25 -18.36 -8.51
N THR A 405 23.10 -17.37 -8.74
CA THR A 405 24.40 -17.56 -9.40
C THR A 405 25.40 -18.12 -8.38
N ALA A 406 26.29 -19.00 -8.84
CA ALA A 406 27.21 -19.84 -8.05
C ALA A 406 28.17 -19.06 -7.10
N PRO A 407 28.75 -19.72 -6.06
CA PRO A 407 29.42 -19.05 -4.96
C PRO A 407 30.92 -18.81 -5.20
N THR A 408 31.42 -17.64 -4.82
CA THR A 408 32.83 -17.38 -4.53
C THR A 408 33.04 -17.07 -3.05
N GLU A 409 34.14 -17.61 -2.53
CA GLU A 409 34.49 -17.73 -1.12
C GLU A 409 34.88 -16.42 -0.41
N ASN A 410 34.70 -16.48 0.92
CA ASN A 410 35.53 -15.95 2.01
C ASN A 410 35.05 -14.74 2.85
N LYS A 411 34.80 -15.11 4.12
CA LYS A 411 35.16 -14.47 5.41
C LYS A 411 34.53 -13.13 5.76
N ALA A 412 34.22 -12.82 7.01
CA ALA A 412 34.01 -13.51 8.28
C ALA A 412 33.63 -12.39 9.28
N ASN A 413 32.83 -12.73 10.31
CA ASN A 413 32.52 -11.93 11.50
C ASN A 413 31.49 -10.80 11.34
N LEU A 414 30.31 -10.96 11.94
CA LEU A 414 30.03 -10.41 13.27
C LEU A 414 28.76 -11.05 13.89
N THR A 415 29.00 -11.76 15.00
CA THR A 415 28.18 -11.91 16.21
C THR A 415 26.67 -11.65 16.23
N LYS A 416 25.94 -12.77 16.41
CA LYS A 416 24.84 -13.05 17.37
C LYS A 416 24.19 -11.89 18.15
N GLY A 417 22.87 -11.79 18.00
CA GLY A 417 21.90 -11.37 19.02
C GLY A 417 20.49 -11.88 18.66
N LEU A 418 20.02 -12.91 19.36
CA LEU A 418 18.66 -13.49 19.32
C LEU A 418 17.58 -12.42 19.59
N LEU A 419 16.49 -12.34 18.81
CA LEU A 419 15.19 -13.00 19.01
C LEU A 419 14.57 -12.87 20.41
N ALA A 420 13.41 -12.19 20.50
CA ALA A 420 12.18 -12.77 21.04
C ALA A 420 10.98 -11.84 20.79
N ALA A 421 10.07 -12.29 19.92
CA ALA A 421 8.68 -11.88 19.90
C ALA A 421 7.91 -12.78 20.88
N GLU A 422 6.98 -12.23 21.64
CA GLU A 422 5.92 -13.02 22.28
C GLU A 422 4.60 -12.25 22.23
N LYS A 423 3.61 -12.86 21.55
CA LYS A 423 2.25 -13.01 22.07
C LYS A 423 1.49 -13.99 21.19
N GLY A 424 1.34 -15.21 21.71
CA GLY A 424 0.39 -16.21 21.25
C GLY A 424 -0.93 -16.12 22.02
N PHE A 425 -2.02 -16.43 21.32
CA PHE A 425 -3.37 -16.66 21.86
C PHE A 425 -3.54 -18.15 22.22
N PHE A 426 -4.12 -18.46 23.39
CA PHE A 426 -5.37 -19.23 23.61
C PHE A 426 -5.54 -19.66 25.09
N ALA A 427 -6.78 -19.46 25.61
CA ALA A 427 -7.47 -20.12 26.75
C ALA A 427 -6.79 -20.09 28.15
N ASP A 428 -7.45 -19.80 29.28
CA ASP A 428 -8.74 -20.31 29.76
C ASP A 428 -9.35 -19.42 30.87
N SER A 429 -10.62 -19.70 31.17
CA SER A 429 -11.56 -19.03 32.09
C SER A 429 -11.21 -19.04 33.59
N GLU A 430 -11.59 -17.98 34.33
CA GLU A 430 -12.34 -18.12 35.60
C GLU A 430 -13.03 -16.81 36.07
N LYS A 431 -14.04 -16.99 36.94
CA LYS A 431 -15.17 -16.10 37.23
C LYS A 431 -14.99 -15.18 38.46
N THR A 432 -15.87 -14.15 38.50
CA THR A 432 -16.49 -13.45 39.68
C THR A 432 -15.61 -12.50 40.52
N LYS A 433 -16.04 -11.33 41.05
CA LYS A 433 -17.26 -10.46 41.01
C LYS A 433 -16.87 -9.10 41.71
N PRO A 434 -17.78 -8.13 41.98
CA PRO A 434 -17.62 -6.72 41.61
C PRO A 434 -17.30 -5.75 42.77
N THR A 435 -16.82 -4.53 42.46
CA THR A 435 -16.95 -3.42 43.42
C THR A 435 -17.04 -2.04 42.76
N THR A 436 -18.21 -1.43 42.99
CA THR A 436 -18.50 -0.01 43.29
C THR A 436 -18.16 1.11 42.30
N ALA A 437 -19.24 1.75 41.88
CA ALA A 437 -19.33 3.08 41.30
C ALA A 437 -18.82 4.17 42.26
N ALA A 438 -18.24 5.23 41.69
CA ALA A 438 -18.09 6.53 42.33
C ALA A 438 -18.77 7.59 41.46
N VAL A 439 -19.53 8.43 42.16
CA VAL A 439 -20.51 9.40 41.68
C VAL A 439 -19.82 10.71 41.29
N HIS A 440 -20.25 11.29 40.17
CA HIS A 440 -19.97 12.66 39.76
C HIS A 440 -20.52 13.70 40.75
N ASN A 441 -19.79 14.80 40.92
CA ASN A 441 -20.37 16.11 41.23
C ASN A 441 -19.37 17.22 40.94
N TRP A 442 -19.63 18.03 39.91
CA TRP A 442 -19.14 19.40 39.83
C TRP A 442 -20.29 20.29 39.38
N ASN A 443 -20.86 20.99 40.35
CA ASN A 443 -21.73 22.15 40.15
C ASN A 443 -20.84 23.38 40.06
N LEU A 444 -20.93 24.13 38.96
CA LEU A 444 -20.57 25.54 38.93
C LEU A 444 -21.63 26.32 38.16
N GLN A 445 -22.24 27.25 38.87
CA GLN A 445 -22.93 28.44 38.35
C GLN A 445 -22.54 29.60 39.28
N PRO A 446 -22.75 30.86 38.85
CA PRO A 446 -22.86 31.39 37.48
C PRO A 446 -21.58 32.12 37.04
#